data_AF-A0A101QTG8-F1
#
_entry.id   AF-A0A101QTG8-F1
#
_cell.length_a   1.000
_cell.length_b   1.000
_cell.length_c   1.000
_cell.angle_alpha   90.00
_cell.angle_beta   90.00
_cell.angle_gamma   90.00
#
_symmetry.space_group_name_H-M   'P 1'
#
loop_
_entity.id
_entity.type
_entity.pdbx_description
1 polymer ?
#
loop_
_entity_poly.entity_id
_entity_poly.type
_entity_poly.pdbx_seq_one_letter_code
_entity_poly.pdbx_strand_id
1 'polypeptide(L)'
;MFCQPSTPAGELRGQPAARYSGALPQDHGREIRITISDEPYEQLEERAAKRHLPPEAYAGQVMDADLTQARFREGARALIGEHAEKFGKRFGGPTQSSADAA
;
A
#
# COMPACT_ATOMS: atom_id res chain seq x y z
N MET A 1 -58.68 42.05 13.32
CA MET A 1 -59.13 40.67 13.12
C MET A 1 -58.41 40.15 11.87
N PHE A 2 -57.52 39.17 12.09
CA PHE A 2 -56.80 38.31 11.15
C PHE A 2 -55.93 38.88 10.00
N CYS A 3 -54.63 38.58 10.15
CA CYS A 3 -53.62 38.41 9.11
C CYS A 3 -54.03 37.36 8.06
N GLN A 4 -53.68 37.58 6.80
CA GLN A 4 -52.63 36.81 6.11
C GLN A 4 -52.29 37.44 4.73
N PRO A 5 -51.08 37.18 4.22
CA PRO A 5 -50.40 37.97 3.19
C PRO A 5 -50.44 37.31 1.80
N SER A 6 -50.18 38.07 0.74
CA SER A 6 -49.81 37.52 -0.57
C SER A 6 -48.87 38.50 -1.28
N THR A 7 -47.58 38.38 -0.99
CA THR A 7 -46.48 38.99 -1.74
C THR A 7 -45.34 37.95 -1.78
N PRO A 8 -44.31 38.06 -2.65
CA PRO A 8 -44.14 38.91 -3.83
C PRO A 8 -43.46 38.18 -5.03
N ALA A 9 -43.31 38.97 -6.11
CA ALA A 9 -42.15 39.17 -6.98
C ALA A 9 -41.05 38.09 -7.09
N GLY A 10 -40.62 37.92 -8.34
CA GLY A 10 -39.53 37.04 -8.71
C GLY A 10 -38.18 37.45 -8.13
N GLU A 11 -37.36 36.43 -7.91
CA GLU A 11 -35.93 36.57 -7.70
C GLU A 11 -35.24 35.32 -8.24
N LEU A 12 -34.24 35.57 -9.08
CA LEU A 12 -33.43 34.58 -9.79
C LEU A 12 -32.70 33.69 -8.78
N ARG A 13 -33.18 32.45 -8.58
CA ARG A 13 -32.46 31.40 -7.82
C ARG A 13 -31.23 30.93 -8.61
N GLY A 14 -30.10 31.59 -8.37
CA GLY A 14 -28.77 31.03 -8.59
C GLY A 14 -28.22 30.44 -7.29
N GLN A 15 -27.69 29.22 -7.37
CA GLN A 15 -26.92 28.47 -6.35
C GLN A 15 -27.72 27.66 -5.32
N PRO A 16 -28.00 26.37 -5.59
CA PRO A 16 -28.13 25.39 -4.53
C PRO A 16 -26.75 25.16 -3.89
N ALA A 17 -26.76 25.09 -2.56
CA ALA A 17 -25.64 24.79 -1.67
C ALA A 17 -24.70 23.75 -2.26
N ALA A 18 -23.39 23.98 -2.07
CA ALA A 18 -22.34 23.01 -2.34
C ALA A 18 -22.71 21.67 -1.69
N ARG A 19 -23.30 20.78 -2.49
CA ARG A 19 -23.29 19.36 -2.21
C ARG A 19 -21.82 19.00 -2.28
N TYR A 20 -21.20 18.79 -1.12
CA TYR A 20 -20.02 17.94 -1.04
C TYR A 20 -20.47 16.54 -1.49
N SER A 21 -20.60 16.36 -2.80
CA SER A 21 -20.49 15.06 -3.46
C SER A 21 -19.01 14.78 -3.59
N GLY A 22 -18.29 14.76 -2.47
CA GLY A 22 -17.11 13.94 -2.39
C GLY A 22 -17.62 12.53 -2.53
N ALA A 23 -17.57 11.99 -3.75
CA ALA A 23 -17.66 10.55 -3.93
C ALA A 23 -16.70 9.96 -2.89
N LEU A 24 -17.22 9.14 -1.97
CA LEU A 24 -16.36 8.32 -1.15
C LEU A 24 -15.36 7.68 -2.11
N PRO A 25 -14.04 7.72 -1.83
CA PRO A 25 -13.09 7.03 -2.67
C PRO A 25 -13.62 5.61 -2.84
N GLN A 26 -13.89 5.22 -4.08
CA GLN A 26 -14.19 3.82 -4.36
C GLN A 26 -12.90 3.10 -4.02
N ASP A 27 -12.84 2.56 -2.81
CA ASP A 27 -11.83 1.58 -2.45
C ASP A 27 -12.16 0.37 -3.31
N HIS A 28 -11.60 0.34 -4.52
CA HIS A 28 -11.76 -0.73 -5.46
C HIS A 28 -10.95 -1.92 -4.95
N GLY A 29 -11.36 -2.51 -3.83
CA GLY A 29 -10.87 -3.78 -3.36
C GLY A 29 -11.06 -4.79 -4.49
N ARG A 30 -9.95 -5.22 -5.10
CA ARG A 30 -9.96 -6.25 -6.14
C ARG A 30 -9.79 -7.60 -5.44
N GLU A 31 -10.71 -8.52 -5.68
CA GLU A 31 -10.64 -9.88 -5.14
C GLU A 31 -9.61 -10.70 -5.94
N ILE A 32 -8.70 -11.37 -5.23
CA ILE A 32 -7.77 -12.35 -5.79
C ILE A 32 -8.06 -13.69 -5.11
N ARG A 33 -8.33 -14.73 -5.90
CA ARG A 33 -8.54 -16.09 -5.39
C ARG A 33 -7.26 -16.89 -5.53
N ILE A 34 -6.80 -17.49 -4.44
CA ILE A 34 -5.55 -18.25 -4.39
C ILE A 34 -5.88 -19.63 -3.83
N THR A 35 -5.52 -20.66 -4.57
CA THR A 35 -5.63 -22.06 -4.12
C THR A 35 -4.27 -22.49 -3.58
N ILE A 36 -4.24 -22.93 -2.32
CA ILE A 36 -3.07 -23.52 -1.66
C ILE A 36 -3.42 -24.92 -1.16
N SER A 37 -2.41 -25.75 -0.93
CA SER A 37 -2.62 -27.06 -0.31
C SER A 37 -3.07 -26.95 1.15
N ASP A 38 -3.59 -28.03 1.70
CA ASP A 38 -4.15 -28.06 3.06
C ASP A 38 -3.11 -27.73 4.13
N GLU A 39 -1.89 -28.31 4.02
CA GLU A 39 -0.80 -28.06 4.98
C GLU A 39 -0.42 -26.57 5.16
N PRO A 40 -0.16 -25.78 4.09
CA PRO A 40 0.08 -24.35 4.23
C PRO A 40 -1.16 -23.55 4.64
N TYR A 41 -2.36 -24.04 4.32
CA TYR A 41 -3.60 -23.44 4.78
C TYR A 41 -3.77 -23.57 6.31
N GLU A 42 -3.53 -24.76 6.86
CA GLU A 42 -3.55 -25.01 8.31
C GLU A 42 -2.54 -24.13 9.06
N GLN A 43 -1.31 -24.01 8.54
CA GLN A 43 -0.29 -23.14 9.12
C GLN A 43 -0.71 -21.66 9.09
N LEU A 44 -1.43 -21.24 8.05
CA LEU A 44 -1.95 -19.89 7.94
C LEU A 44 -3.04 -19.64 8.98
N GLU A 45 -3.98 -20.58 9.16
CA GLU A 45 -5.01 -20.50 10.18
C GLU A 45 -4.41 -20.46 11.59
N GLU A 46 -3.41 -21.29 11.88
CA GLU A 46 -2.72 -21.30 13.18
C GLU A 46 -2.06 -19.94 13.48
N ARG A 47 -1.40 -19.34 12.48
CA ARG A 47 -0.74 -18.04 12.63
C ARG A 47 -1.74 -16.89 12.72
N ALA A 48 -2.85 -16.97 11.99
CA ALA A 48 -3.95 -16.01 12.09
C ALA A 48 -4.59 -16.06 13.50
N ALA A 49 -4.83 -17.26 14.02
CA ALA A 49 -5.36 -17.48 15.36
C ALA A 49 -4.42 -16.91 16.44
N LYS A 50 -3.11 -17.13 16.34
CA LYS A 50 -2.10 -16.54 17.24
C LYS A 50 -2.11 -15.01 17.25
N ARG A 51 -2.57 -14.39 16.17
CA ARG A 51 -2.68 -12.92 16.03
C ARG A 51 -4.09 -12.41 16.26
N HIS A 52 -5.05 -13.28 16.59
CA HIS A 52 -6.47 -12.95 16.74
C HIS A 52 -7.05 -12.26 15.51
N LEU A 53 -6.65 -12.71 14.31
CA LEU A 53 -7.13 -12.19 13.04
C LEU A 53 -7.89 -13.28 12.26
N PRO A 54 -8.88 -12.89 11.44
CA PRO A 54 -9.40 -13.78 10.41
C PRO A 54 -8.28 -14.24 9.46
N PRO A 55 -8.28 -15.51 9.00
CA PRO A 55 -7.29 -16.05 8.08
C PRO A 55 -7.09 -15.18 6.83
N GLU A 56 -8.16 -14.66 6.24
CA GLU A 56 -8.12 -13.85 5.02
C GLU A 56 -7.45 -12.49 5.27
N ALA A 57 -7.76 -11.86 6.41
CA ALA A 57 -7.15 -10.59 6.81
C ALA A 57 -5.66 -10.78 7.10
N TYR A 58 -5.29 -11.89 7.74
CA TYR A 58 -3.89 -12.23 7.98
C TYR A 58 -3.13 -12.52 6.68
N ALA A 59 -3.74 -13.29 5.76
CA ALA A 59 -3.19 -13.55 4.43
C ALA A 59 -2.92 -12.25 3.67
N GLY A 60 -3.88 -11.33 3.66
CA GLY A 60 -3.73 -10.02 3.03
C GLY A 60 -2.55 -9.22 3.59
N GLN A 61 -2.39 -9.19 4.92
CA GLN A 61 -1.26 -8.49 5.55
C GLN A 61 0.10 -9.11 5.20
N VAL A 62 0.19 -10.44 5.20
CA VAL A 62 1.42 -11.15 4.84
C VAL A 62 1.77 -10.91 3.38
N MET A 63 0.79 -11.01 2.48
CA MET A 63 1.00 -10.78 1.04
C MET A 63 1.43 -9.33 0.75
N ASP A 64 0.83 -8.34 1.41
CA ASP A 64 1.23 -6.94 1.26
C ASP A 64 2.66 -6.68 1.77
N ALA A 65 3.01 -7.25 2.93
CA ALA A 65 4.36 -7.16 3.48
C ALA A 65 5.40 -7.83 2.56
N ASP A 66 5.09 -9.02 2.03
CA ASP A 66 5.98 -9.75 1.12
C ASP A 66 6.16 -9.02 -0.21
N LEU A 67 5.10 -8.44 -0.78
CA LEU A 67 5.18 -7.61 -1.98
C LEU A 67 6.04 -6.36 -1.75
N THR A 68 5.85 -5.70 -0.61
CA THR A 68 6.66 -4.53 -0.22
C THR A 68 8.12 -4.92 -0.05
N GLN A 69 8.41 -6.05 0.59
CA GLN A 69 9.76 -6.56 0.77
C GLN A 69 10.42 -6.91 -0.56
N ALA A 70 9.70 -7.57 -1.48
CA ALA A 70 10.20 -7.93 -2.79
C ALA A 70 10.59 -6.68 -3.60
N ARG A 71 9.69 -5.68 -3.65
CA ARG A 71 9.95 -4.39 -4.31
C ARG A 71 11.14 -3.65 -3.71
N PHE A 72 11.25 -3.66 -2.37
CA PHE A 72 12.39 -3.06 -1.70
C PHE A 72 13.71 -3.75 -2.08
N ARG A 73 13.76 -5.08 -2.08
CA ARG A 73 14.96 -5.84 -2.45
C ARG A 73 15.37 -5.59 -3.90
N GLU A 74 14.42 -5.50 -4.80
CA GLU A 74 14.65 -5.14 -6.19
C GLU A 74 15.26 -3.74 -6.33
N GLY A 75 14.65 -2.74 -5.68
CA GLY A 75 15.16 -1.37 -5.66
C GLY A 75 16.55 -1.27 -5.04
N ALA A 76 16.79 -1.98 -3.92
CA ALA A 76 18.11 -2.03 -3.28
C ALA A 76 19.17 -2.66 -4.20
N ARG A 77 18.83 -3.72 -4.93
CA ARG A 77 19.74 -4.33 -5.92
C ARG A 77 20.07 -3.35 -7.04
N ALA A 78 19.07 -2.63 -7.57
CA ALA A 78 19.30 -1.62 -8.60
C ALA A 78 20.21 -0.50 -8.10
N LEU A 79 19.93 0.04 -6.91
CA LEU A 79 20.75 1.08 -6.28
C LEU A 79 22.19 0.63 -6.08
N ILE A 80 22.40 -0.59 -5.58
CA ILE A 80 23.74 -1.17 -5.43
C ILE A 80 24.40 -1.30 -6.80
N GLY A 81 23.71 -1.82 -7.81
CA GLY A 81 24.26 -1.94 -9.17
C GLY A 81 24.72 -0.60 -9.75
N GLU A 82 23.95 0.46 -9.55
CA GLU A 82 24.26 1.80 -10.07
C GLU A 82 25.39 2.52 -9.30
N HIS A 83 25.51 2.27 -7.99
CA HIS A 83 26.36 3.09 -7.12
C HIS A 83 27.53 2.34 -6.47
N ALA A 84 27.54 1.01 -6.45
CA ALA A 84 28.58 0.22 -5.76
C ALA A 84 29.98 0.52 -6.29
N GLU A 85 30.15 0.71 -7.60
CA GLU A 85 31.45 1.00 -8.18
C GLU A 85 31.99 2.37 -7.73
N LYS A 86 31.16 3.42 -7.78
CA LYS A 86 31.54 4.76 -7.33
C LYS A 86 31.79 4.80 -5.82
N PHE A 87 30.99 4.06 -5.04
CA PHE A 87 31.18 3.92 -3.61
C PHE A 87 32.50 3.19 -3.30
N GLY A 88 32.78 2.07 -3.97
CA GLY A 88 34.03 1.32 -3.84
C GLY A 88 35.25 2.15 -4.23
N LYS A 89 35.18 2.96 -5.29
CA LYS A 89 36.25 3.88 -5.67
C LYS A 89 36.50 4.99 -4.63
N ARG A 90 35.47 5.43 -3.92
CA ARG A 90 35.54 6.55 -2.98
C ARG A 90 35.85 6.13 -1.54
N PHE A 91 35.39 4.95 -1.14
CA PHE A 91 35.44 4.47 0.24
C PHE A 91 36.05 3.07 0.39
N GLY A 92 36.25 2.34 -0.71
CA GLY A 92 37.03 1.11 -0.70
C GLY A 92 38.49 1.47 -0.48
N GLY A 93 39.04 1.03 0.66
CA GLY A 93 40.48 1.06 0.88
C GLY A 93 41.20 0.19 -0.16
N PRO A 94 42.53 0.30 -0.29
CA PRO A 94 43.28 -0.53 -1.21
C PRO A 94 43.00 -1.99 -0.85
N THR A 95 42.19 -2.67 -1.67
CA THR A 95 42.09 -4.12 -1.66
C THR A 95 43.47 -4.60 -2.09
N GLN A 96 44.32 -4.91 -1.12
CA GLN A 96 45.52 -5.68 -1.40
C GLN A 96 45.03 -6.93 -2.11
N SER A 97 45.50 -7.06 -3.34
CA SER A 97 45.49 -8.27 -4.13
C SER A 97 46.17 -9.37 -3.31
N SER A 98 45.47 -9.98 -2.35
CA SER A 98 45.90 -11.20 -1.66
C SER A 98 45.52 -12.40 -2.51
N ALA A 99 45.89 -12.35 -3.78
CA ALA A 99 45.98 -13.51 -4.67
C ALA A 99 47.45 -13.86 -4.97
N ASP A 100 48.41 -13.14 -4.39
CA ASP A 100 49.84 -13.45 -4.48
C ASP A 100 50.48 -13.25 -3.10
N ALA A 101 50.41 -14.27 -2.25
CA ALA A 101 51.36 -14.48 -1.16
C ALA A 101 51.33 -15.95 -0.70
N ALA A 102 52.24 -16.73 -1.30
CA ALA A 102 52.81 -18.01 -0.88
C ALA A 102 51.94 -19.28 -0.95
#